data_AF-A0A2M7XXF2-F1
#
_entry.id   AF-A0A2M7XXF2-F1
#
_cell.length_a   1.000
_cell.length_b   1.000
_cell.length_c   1.000
_cell.angle_alpha   90.00
_cell.angle_beta   90.00
_cell.angle_gamma   90.00
#
_symmetry.space_group_name_H-M   'P 1'
#
loop_
_entity.id
_entity.type
_entity.pdbx_description
1 polymer ?
#
loop_
_entity_poly.entity_id
_entity_poly.type
_entity_poly.pdbx_seq_one_letter_code
_entity_poly.pdbx_strand_id
1 'polypeptide(L)'
;MDQNLSAEEKKKNLINKITGILLDEMLKKKVDQELGQEIATYILNQSKNVKDDKSLDDFLRQLAEKYSIFKLYFVNSSLENQIKKTDEEKISSIKDQLSKLANFKSQ
;
A
#
# COMPACT_ATOMS: atom_id res chain seq x y z
N MET A 1 12.90 2.74 15.55
CA MET A 1 12.41 4.10 15.26
C MET A 1 11.19 3.94 14.39
N ASP A 2 10.02 3.82 15.02
CA ASP A 2 8.74 3.89 14.36
C ASP A 2 8.64 5.24 13.68
N GLN A 3 8.91 5.27 12.38
CA GLN A 3 8.47 6.37 11.55
C GLN A 3 6.96 6.21 11.48
N ASN A 4 6.30 6.89 12.42
CA ASN A 4 4.88 7.16 12.40
C ASN A 4 4.64 8.01 11.14
N LEU A 5 4.64 7.35 9.97
CA LEU A 5 4.49 7.99 8.67
C LEU A 5 3.21 8.81 8.75
N SER A 6 3.32 10.10 8.44
CA SER A 6 2.15 10.96 8.37
C SER A 6 1.12 10.33 7.44
N ALA A 7 -0.18 10.56 7.69
CA ALA A 7 -1.25 10.08 6.82
C ALA A 7 -0.99 10.46 5.34
N GLU A 8 -0.34 11.60 5.09
CA GLU A 8 0.08 12.03 3.75
C GLU A 8 1.18 11.15 3.14
N GLU A 9 2.15 10.69 3.94
CA GLU A 9 3.22 9.81 3.47
C GLU A 9 2.71 8.39 3.20
N LYS A 10 1.78 7.89 4.03
CA LYS A 10 1.10 6.62 3.80
C LYS A 10 0.31 6.67 2.49
N LYS A 11 -0.43 7.76 2.27
CA LYS A 11 -1.16 8.02 1.01
C LYS A 11 -0.23 8.07 -0.20
N LYS A 12 0.85 8.84 -0.12
CA LYS A 12 1.84 8.95 -1.21
C LYS A 12 2.48 7.59 -1.54
N ASN A 13 2.87 6.83 -0.52
CA ASN A 13 3.44 5.50 -0.71
C ASN A 13 2.46 4.53 -1.37
N LEU A 14 1.18 4.59 -1.03
CA LEU A 14 0.19 3.75 -1.68
C LEU A 14 -0.02 4.14 -3.15
N ILE A 15 -0.17 5.43 -3.45
CA ILE A 15 -0.29 5.90 -4.84
C ILE A 15 0.92 5.44 -5.65
N ASN A 16 2.13 5.54 -5.11
CA ASN A 16 3.35 5.05 -5.76
C ASN A 16 3.29 3.54 -6.04
N LYS A 17 2.77 2.73 -5.11
CA LYS A 17 2.58 1.28 -5.31
C LYS A 17 1.57 0.97 -6.42
N ILE A 18 0.44 1.67 -6.44
CA ILE A 18 -0.60 1.48 -7.47
C ILE A 18 -0.06 1.87 -8.85
N THR A 19 0.65 2.99 -8.95
CA THR A 19 1.31 3.42 -10.18
C THR A 19 2.39 2.42 -10.62
N GLY A 20 3.15 1.85 -9.68
CA GLY A 20 4.12 0.78 -9.99
C GLY A 20 3.46 -0.45 -10.63
N ILE A 21 2.33 -0.90 -10.07
CA ILE A 21 1.54 -2.01 -10.66
C ILE A 21 1.10 -1.67 -12.08
N LEU A 22 0.61 -0.45 -12.32
CA LEU A 22 0.22 -0.02 -13.66
C LEU A 22 1.39 -0.09 -14.64
N LEU A 23 2.55 0.44 -14.25
CA LEU A 23 3.75 0.41 -15.09
C LEU A 23 4.19 -1.01 -15.40
N ASP A 24 4.16 -1.91 -14.41
CA ASP A 24 4.51 -3.32 -14.60
C ASP A 24 3.57 -4.02 -15.59
N GLU A 25 2.27 -3.75 -15.51
CA GLU A 25 1.29 -4.35 -16.43
C GLU A 25 1.40 -3.76 -17.85
N MET A 26 1.79 -2.48 -17.99
CA MET A 26 2.13 -1.86 -19.27
C MET A 26 3.40 -2.48 -19.87
N LEU A 27 4.45 -2.70 -19.07
CA LEU A 27 5.69 -3.36 -19.51
C LEU A 27 5.44 -4.80 -19.98
N LYS A 28 4.52 -5.51 -19.32
CA LYS A 28 4.07 -6.85 -19.73
C LYS A 28 3.15 -6.84 -20.96
N LYS A 29 2.87 -5.67 -21.55
CA LYS A 29 1.93 -5.46 -22.67
C LYS A 29 0.51 -5.97 -22.39
N LYS A 30 0.12 -6.05 -21.11
CA LYS A 30 -1.24 -6.40 -20.70
C LYS A 30 -2.16 -5.17 -20.66
N VAL A 31 -1.55 -3.99 -20.59
CA VAL A 31 -2.19 -2.69 -20.67
C VAL A 31 -1.51 -1.92 -21.78
N ASP A 32 -2.28 -1.49 -22.78
CA ASP A 32 -1.75 -0.62 -23.84
C ASP A 32 -1.55 0.82 -23.35
N GLN A 33 -0.97 1.66 -24.19
CA GLN A 33 -0.64 3.03 -23.83
C GLN A 33 -1.87 3.91 -23.56
N GLU A 34 -2.96 3.70 -24.28
CA GLU A 34 -4.20 4.49 -24.16
C GLU A 34 -4.91 4.15 -22.85
N LEU A 35 -5.12 2.86 -22.59
CA LEU A 35 -5.66 2.36 -21.33
C LEU A 35 -4.76 2.73 -20.15
N GLY A 36 -3.44 2.68 -20.33
CA GLY A 36 -2.47 3.12 -19.33
C GLY A 36 -2.63 4.59 -18.94
N GLN A 37 -2.81 5.48 -19.92
CA GLN A 37 -3.08 6.90 -19.68
C GLN A 37 -4.43 7.12 -18.99
N GLU A 38 -5.47 6.39 -19.39
CA GLU A 38 -6.79 6.48 -18.76
C GLU A 38 -6.70 6.12 -17.27
N ILE A 39 -6.06 4.99 -16.95
CA ILE A 39 -5.89 4.52 -15.58
C ILE A 39 -5.04 5.50 -14.76
N ALA A 40 -3.93 6.01 -15.31
CA ALA A 40 -3.08 6.98 -14.62
C ALA A 40 -3.86 8.28 -14.31
N THR A 41 -4.66 8.76 -15.25
CA THR A 41 -5.54 9.93 -15.07
C THR A 41 -6.58 9.67 -13.98
N TYR A 42 -7.18 8.48 -13.97
CA TYR A 42 -8.13 8.08 -12.94
C TYR A 42 -7.48 8.05 -11.54
N ILE A 43 -6.31 7.43 -11.40
CA ILE A 43 -5.55 7.39 -10.13
C ILE A 43 -5.23 8.80 -9.65
N LEU A 44 -4.73 9.69 -10.53
CA LEU A 44 -4.39 11.07 -10.18
C LEU A 44 -5.61 11.87 -9.72
N ASN A 45 -6.78 11.67 -10.33
CA ASN A 45 -7.99 12.39 -9.97
C ASN A 45 -8.60 11.87 -8.67
N GLN A 46 -8.71 10.55 -8.52
CA GLN A 46 -9.37 9.96 -7.35
C GLN A 46 -8.50 10.00 -6.10
N SER A 47 -7.17 9.91 -6.24
CA SER A 47 -6.25 10.01 -5.11
C SER A 47 -6.36 11.35 -4.36
N LYS A 48 -6.81 12.44 -5.00
CA LYS A 48 -7.07 13.73 -4.32
C LYS A 48 -8.16 13.62 -3.25
N ASN A 49 -9.09 12.69 -3.41
CA ASN A 49 -10.23 12.50 -2.52
C ASN A 49 -9.95 11.58 -1.32
N VAL A 50 -8.80 10.88 -1.32
CA VAL A 50 -8.37 10.03 -0.20
C VAL A 50 -7.94 10.91 0.97
N LYS A 51 -8.65 10.83 2.09
CA LYS A 51 -8.41 11.64 3.30
C LYS A 51 -8.20 10.80 4.56
N ASP A 52 -8.64 9.55 4.54
CA ASP A 52 -8.64 8.60 5.65
C ASP A 52 -8.62 7.16 5.11
N ASP A 53 -8.51 6.17 6.01
CA ASP A 53 -8.44 4.76 5.64
C ASP A 53 -9.72 4.26 4.95
N LYS A 54 -10.89 4.84 5.24
CA LYS A 54 -12.16 4.45 4.63
C LYS A 54 -12.25 4.90 3.17
N SER A 55 -11.96 6.17 2.91
CA SER A 55 -11.88 6.75 1.56
C SER A 55 -10.78 6.10 0.72
N LEU A 56 -9.74 5.57 1.39
CA LEU A 56 -8.71 4.78 0.75
C LEU A 56 -9.21 3.40 0.28
N ASP A 57 -9.89 2.67 1.17
CA ASP A 57 -10.49 1.38 0.83
C ASP A 57 -11.53 1.53 -0.29
N ASP A 58 -12.38 2.57 -0.21
CA ASP A 58 -13.33 2.90 -1.27
C ASP A 58 -12.63 3.21 -2.60
N PHE A 59 -11.51 3.94 -2.57
CA PHE A 59 -10.72 4.20 -3.78
C PHE A 59 -10.15 2.92 -4.39
N LEU A 60 -9.55 2.04 -3.58
CA LEU A 60 -8.99 0.77 -4.05
C LEU A 60 -10.08 -0.15 -4.61
N ARG A 61 -11.24 -0.21 -3.95
CA ARG A 61 -12.40 -0.98 -4.41
C ARG A 61 -12.87 -0.48 -5.77
N GLN A 62 -13.08 0.83 -5.91
CA GLN A 62 -13.51 1.43 -7.19
C GLN A 62 -12.49 1.20 -8.31
N LEU A 63 -11.18 1.31 -7.99
CA LEU A 63 -10.11 1.04 -8.96
C LEU A 63 -10.15 -0.42 -9.46
N ALA A 64 -10.36 -1.38 -8.57
CA ALA A 64 -10.46 -2.79 -8.90
C ALA A 64 -11.77 -3.16 -9.62
N GLU A 65 -12.88 -2.53 -9.25
CA GLU A 65 -14.15 -2.69 -9.96
C GLU A 65 -14.06 -2.21 -11.40
N LYS A 66 -13.44 -1.03 -11.59
CA LYS A 66 -13.33 -0.39 -12.91
C LYS A 66 -12.27 -1.04 -13.79
N TYR A 67 -11.13 -1.44 -13.23
CA TYR A 67 -10.01 -1.98 -13.99
C TYR A 67 -9.60 -3.35 -13.48
N SER A 68 -9.89 -4.38 -14.28
CA SER A 68 -9.70 -5.80 -13.94
C SER A 68 -8.26 -6.15 -13.55
N ILE A 69 -7.26 -5.43 -14.07
CA ILE A 69 -5.86 -5.61 -13.72
C ILE A 69 -5.61 -5.42 -12.22
N PHE A 70 -6.38 -4.55 -11.55
CA PHE A 70 -6.27 -4.31 -10.11
C PHE A 70 -7.09 -5.28 -9.27
N LYS A 71 -8.02 -6.05 -9.85
CA LYS A 71 -8.80 -7.07 -9.10
C LYS A 71 -7.89 -8.09 -8.44
N LEU A 72 -6.85 -8.56 -9.13
CA LEU A 72 -5.91 -9.53 -8.56
C LEU A 72 -5.15 -8.97 -7.36
N TYR A 73 -4.92 -7.67 -7.32
CA TYR A 73 -4.21 -6.98 -6.23
C TYR A 73 -5.15 -6.59 -5.08
N PHE A 74 -6.42 -6.31 -5.39
CA PHE A 74 -7.48 -6.03 -4.42
C PHE A 74 -8.02 -7.30 -3.74
N VAL A 75 -8.42 -8.30 -4.53
CA VAL A 75 -8.93 -9.61 -4.06
C VAL A 75 -7.89 -10.36 -3.26
N ASN A 76 -6.60 -10.23 -3.59
CA ASN A 76 -5.57 -10.90 -2.79
C ASN A 76 -5.47 -10.35 -1.37
N SER A 77 -5.94 -9.13 -1.04
CA SER A 77 -5.84 -8.52 0.31
C SER A 77 -4.51 -8.79 1.04
N SER A 78 -3.45 -9.07 0.26
CA SER A 78 -2.07 -9.22 0.69
C SER A 78 -1.48 -7.81 0.76
N LEU A 79 -2.11 -6.81 0.14
CA LEU A 79 -1.75 -5.42 0.33
C LEU A 79 -2.11 -4.92 1.75
N GLU A 80 -3.34 -5.17 2.21
CA GLU A 80 -3.77 -4.80 3.57
C GLU A 80 -3.12 -5.70 4.64
N ASN A 81 -2.96 -7.00 4.38
CA ASN A 81 -2.29 -7.93 5.29
C ASN A 81 -0.76 -7.79 5.33
N GLN A 82 -0.07 -7.40 4.24
CA GLN A 82 1.36 -7.05 4.30
C GLN A 82 1.59 -5.71 5.00
N ILE A 83 0.67 -4.75 4.83
CA ILE A 83 0.72 -3.48 5.57
C ILE A 83 0.49 -3.75 7.08
N LYS A 84 -0.48 -4.59 7.46
CA LYS A 84 -0.71 -4.98 8.86
C LYS A 84 0.40 -5.84 9.47
N LYS A 85 0.95 -6.83 8.73
CA LYS A 85 2.07 -7.67 9.22
C LYS A 85 3.35 -6.89 9.48
N THR A 86 3.63 -5.86 8.69
CA THR A 86 4.85 -5.07 8.86
C THR A 86 4.86 -4.29 10.18
N ASP A 87 3.70 -3.90 10.71
CA ASP A 87 3.58 -3.21 12.00
C ASP A 87 3.62 -4.20 13.19
N GLU A 88 3.00 -5.38 13.08
CA GLU A 88 2.99 -6.36 14.18
C GLU A 88 4.32 -7.14 14.33
N GLU A 89 4.96 -7.55 13.23
CA GLU A 89 6.20 -8.34 13.30
C GLU A 89 7.42 -7.48 13.70
N LYS A 90 7.43 -6.19 13.37
CA LYS A 90 8.50 -5.27 13.80
C LYS A 90 8.37 -4.88 15.27
N ILE A 91 7.16 -4.63 15.77
CA ILE A 91 6.96 -4.30 17.19
C ILE A 91 7.27 -5.50 18.08
N SER A 92 6.87 -6.72 17.70
CA SER A 92 7.21 -7.94 18.46
C SER A 92 8.71 -8.20 18.50
N SER A 93 9.40 -8.07 17.36
CA SER A 93 10.85 -8.26 17.28
C SER A 93 11.63 -7.20 18.06
N ILE A 94 11.17 -5.95 18.05
CA ILE A 94 11.75 -4.86 18.86
C ILE A 94 11.49 -5.10 20.35
N LYS A 95 10.31 -5.58 20.74
CA LYS A 95 9.98 -5.89 22.14
C LYS A 95 10.78 -7.07 22.67
N ASP A 96 11.01 -8.10 21.85
CA ASP A 96 11.89 -9.23 22.17
C ASP A 96 13.36 -8.81 22.27
N GLN A 97 13.84 -7.96 21.37
CA GLN A 97 15.20 -7.43 21.41
C GLN A 97 15.43 -6.50 22.61
N LEU A 98 14.46 -5.65 22.94
CA LEU A 98 14.51 -4.78 24.12
C LEU A 98 14.40 -5.56 25.43
N SER A 99 13.58 -6.62 25.47
CA SER A 99 13.48 -7.51 26.65
C SER A 99 14.79 -8.28 26.87
N LYS A 100 15.45 -8.72 25.79
CA LYS A 100 16.78 -9.34 25.84
C LYS A 100 17.86 -8.36 26.31
N LEU A 101 17.80 -7.09 25.90
CA LEU A 101 18.72 -6.04 26.34
C LEU A 101 18.49 -5.61 27.80
N ALA A 102 17.25 -5.54 28.26
CA ALA A 102 16.90 -5.19 29.64
C ALA A 102 17.33 -6.29 30.64
N ASN A 103 17.21 -7.56 30.26
CA ASN A 103 17.71 -8.69 31.06
C ASN A 103 19.24 -8.84 31.01
N PHE A 104 19.93 -8.20 30.06
CA PHE A 104 21.39 -8.26 29.95
C PHE A 104 22.13 -7.29 30.90
N LYS A 105 21.41 -6.38 31.58
CA LYS A 105 21.97 -5.42 32.55
C LYS A 105 21.77 -5.80 34.02
N SER A 106 21.22 -6.99 34.30
CA SER A 106 20.96 -7.45 35.67
C SER A 106 21.82 -8.65 36.10
N GLN A 107 22.98 -8.87 35.47
CA GLN A 107 24.05 -9.75 35.97
C GLN A 107 25.33 -8.96 36.24
#